data_AF-A0A1G3ACL9-F1
#
_entry.id   AF-A0A1G3ACL9-F1
#
_cell.length_a   1.000
_cell.length_b   1.000
_cell.length_c   1.000
_cell.angle_alpha   90.00
_cell.angle_beta   90.00
_cell.angle_gamma   90.00
#
_symmetry.space_group_name_H-M   'P 1'
#
loop_
_entity.id
_entity.type
_entity.pdbx_description
1 polymer ?
#
loop_
_entity_poly.entity_id
_entity_poly.type
_entity_poly.pdbx_seq_one_letter_code
_entity_poly.pdbx_strand_id
1 'polypeptide(L)'
;MSRELFEDLSKSIKEAGKIRRGQAKASRAFKYDAVDIRKLRRSVRVSQSQFARMIGVSVDTVQNWEQGRRTPRGPAMALLRVFEQNPKVVVNALG
;
A
#
# COMPACT_ATOMS: atom_id res chain seq x y z
N MET A 1 12.19 -20.36 27.84
CA MET A 1 12.15 -20.15 26.37
C MET A 1 12.61 -21.42 25.69
N SER A 2 11.98 -21.83 24.59
CA SER A 2 12.49 -22.96 23.80
C SER A 2 13.79 -22.56 23.09
N ARG A 3 14.74 -23.49 23.02
CA ARG A 3 16.03 -23.27 22.34
C ARG A 3 15.84 -22.92 20.86
N GLU A 4 14.84 -23.54 20.24
CA GLU A 4 14.42 -23.30 18.87
C GLU A 4 14.03 -21.83 18.61
N LEU A 5 13.23 -21.23 19.49
CA LEU A 5 12.81 -19.83 19.36
C LEU A 5 13.99 -18.86 19.44
N PHE A 6 14.97 -19.14 20.30
CA PHE A 6 16.18 -18.32 20.43
C PHE A 6 17.04 -18.37 19.16
N GLU A 7 17.22 -19.57 18.58
CA GLU A 7 17.96 -19.75 17.34
C GLU A 7 17.29 -19.03 16.16
N ASP A 8 15.97 -19.14 16.04
CA ASP A 8 15.20 -18.47 14.98
C ASP A 8 15.26 -16.94 15.08
N LEU A 9 15.20 -16.40 16.30
CA LEU A 9 15.38 -14.96 16.55
C LEU A 9 16.80 -14.50 16.18
N SER A 10 17.82 -15.24 16.62
CA SER A 10 19.22 -14.93 16.31
C SER A 10 19.48 -14.95 14.80
N LYS A 11 18.91 -15.94 14.10
CA LYS A 11 18.97 -16.04 12.64
C LYS A 11 18.28 -14.86 11.95
N SER A 12 17.07 -14.51 12.36
CA SER A 12 16.30 -13.40 11.79
C SER A 12 17.02 -12.05 11.94
N ILE A 13 17.64 -11.78 13.09
CA ILE A 13 18.39 -10.53 13.33
C ILE A 13 19.63 -10.46 12.42
N LYS A 14 20.35 -11.57 12.25
CA LYS A 14 21.52 -11.64 11.35
C LYS A 14 21.12 -11.41 9.89
N GLU A 15 20.00 -11.99 9.46
CA GLU A 15 19.44 -11.78 8.12
C GLU A 15 19.03 -10.32 7.89
N ALA A 16 18.33 -9.70 8.85
CA ALA A 16 17.97 -8.28 8.79
C ALA A 16 19.20 -7.37 8.65
N GLY A 17 20.28 -7.67 9.40
CA GLY A 17 21.56 -6.94 9.29
C GLY A 17 22.21 -7.05 7.91
N LYS A 18 22.18 -8.25 7.29
CA LYS A 18 22.69 -8.46 5.92
C LYS A 18 21.88 -7.69 4.88
N ILE A 19 20.55 -7.68 5.02
CA ILE A 19 19.64 -6.92 4.14
C ILE A 19 19.93 -5.42 4.24
N ARG A 20 20.05 -4.88 5.46
CA ARG A 20 20.34 -3.46 5.69
C ARG A 20 21.68 -3.02 5.10
N ARG A 21 22.70 -3.90 5.10
CA ARG A 21 24.02 -3.65 4.48
C ARG A 21 24.07 -3.91 2.97
N GLY A 22 22.96 -4.29 2.35
CA GLY A 22 22.92 -4.63 0.91
C GLY A 22 23.61 -5.95 0.54
N GLN A 23 23.99 -6.76 1.54
CA GLN A 23 24.68 -8.04 1.37
C GLN A 23 23.71 -9.21 1.11
N ALA A 24 22.41 -8.99 1.32
CA ALA A 24 21.36 -9.95 1.02
C ALA A 24 20.12 -9.21 0.49
N LYS A 25 19.38 -9.83 -0.43
CA LYS A 25 18.08 -9.31 -0.87
C LYS A 25 16.99 -9.72 0.11
N ALA A 26 16.06 -8.80 0.41
CA ALA A 26 14.87 -9.15 1.17
C ALA A 26 14.09 -10.25 0.44
N SER A 27 13.60 -11.25 1.18
CA SER A 27 12.84 -12.37 0.61
C SER A 27 11.58 -11.90 -0.13
N ARG A 28 10.98 -10.80 0.34
CA ARG A 28 9.89 -10.09 -0.34
C ARG A 28 10.11 -8.60 -0.25
N ALA A 29 10.15 -7.95 -1.41
CA ALA A 29 10.06 -6.50 -1.52
C ALA A 29 8.85 -6.19 -2.39
N PHE A 30 7.85 -5.54 -1.83
CA PHE A 30 6.72 -5.07 -2.61
C PHE A 30 7.10 -3.74 -3.27
N LYS A 31 7.53 -3.79 -4.52
CA LYS A 31 7.58 -2.60 -5.38
C LYS A 31 6.21 -2.44 -6.02
N TYR A 32 5.55 -1.33 -5.71
CA TYR A 32 4.27 -1.00 -6.30
C TYR A 32 4.47 0.09 -7.35
N ASP A 33 4.17 -0.22 -8.61
CA ASP A 33 4.12 0.79 -9.67
C ASP A 33 3.04 1.81 -9.36
N ALA A 34 3.28 3.08 -9.70
CA ALA A 34 2.34 4.16 -9.44
C ALA A 34 0.97 3.85 -10.09
N VAL A 35 -0.05 3.62 -9.28
CA VAL A 35 -1.43 3.46 -9.75
C VAL A 35 -1.89 4.81 -10.30
N ASP A 36 -2.42 4.83 -11.52
CA ASP A 36 -3.08 6.02 -12.05
C ASP A 36 -4.43 6.20 -11.33
N ILE A 37 -4.39 6.96 -10.25
CA ILE A 37 -5.53 7.20 -9.36
C ILE A 37 -6.65 7.95 -10.09
N ARG A 38 -6.31 8.79 -11.07
CA ARG A 38 -7.30 9.50 -11.88
C ARG A 38 -8.05 8.50 -12.77
N LYS A 39 -7.34 7.58 -13.41
CA LYS A 39 -7.96 6.51 -14.22
C LYS A 39 -8.81 5.59 -13.34
N LEU A 40 -8.31 5.21 -12.16
CA LEU A 40 -9.03 4.38 -11.20
C LEU A 40 -10.33 5.04 -10.72
N ARG A 41 -10.30 6.32 -10.34
CA ARG A 41 -11.52 7.04 -9.96
C ARG A 41 -12.50 7.16 -11.12
N ARG A 42 -12.00 7.43 -12.33
CA ARG A 42 -12.85 7.57 -13.52
C ARG A 42 -13.52 6.25 -13.91
N SER A 43 -12.91 5.10 -13.63
CA SER A 43 -13.52 3.80 -13.94
C SER A 43 -14.84 3.57 -13.18
N VAL A 44 -14.95 4.11 -11.96
CA VAL A 44 -16.17 4.07 -11.13
C VAL A 44 -17.06 5.30 -11.30
N ARG A 45 -16.70 6.25 -12.18
CA ARG A 45 -17.50 7.44 -12.55
C ARG A 45 -17.90 8.34 -11.37
N VAL A 46 -17.02 8.50 -10.39
CA VAL A 46 -17.27 9.36 -9.21
C VAL A 46 -16.43 10.64 -9.21
N SER A 47 -16.88 11.65 -8.47
CA SER A 47 -16.11 12.88 -8.21
C SER A 47 -14.91 12.62 -7.31
N GLN A 48 -13.94 13.54 -7.27
CA GLN A 48 -12.81 13.45 -6.34
C GLN A 48 -13.27 13.39 -4.88
N SER A 49 -14.32 14.13 -4.52
CA SER A 49 -14.86 14.15 -3.16
C SER A 49 -15.57 12.85 -2.79
N GLN A 50 -16.30 12.24 -3.72
CA GLN A 50 -16.88 10.91 -3.53
C GLN A 50 -15.80 9.84 -3.38
N PHE A 51 -14.79 9.86 -4.25
CA PHE A 51 -13.68 8.91 -4.19
C PHE A 51 -12.91 9.01 -2.88
N ALA A 52 -12.60 10.23 -2.44
CA ALA A 52 -11.95 10.51 -1.16
C ALA A 52 -12.71 9.90 0.03
N ARG A 53 -14.04 10.05 0.06
CA ARG A 53 -14.89 9.42 1.08
C ARG A 53 -14.83 7.89 1.02
N MET A 54 -14.93 7.31 -0.18
CA MET A 54 -14.94 5.85 -0.37
C MET A 54 -13.66 5.17 0.13
N ILE A 55 -12.52 5.86 0.13
CA ILE A 55 -11.23 5.30 0.57
C ILE A 55 -10.73 5.91 1.90
N GLY A 56 -11.54 6.74 2.56
CA GLY A 56 -11.24 7.30 3.89
C GLY A 56 -10.08 8.31 3.91
N VAL A 57 -9.92 9.14 2.88
CA VAL A 57 -8.86 10.19 2.82
C VAL A 57 -9.45 11.56 2.50
N SER A 58 -8.65 12.63 2.64
CA SER A 58 -9.08 13.97 2.24
C SER A 58 -9.10 14.15 0.72
N VAL A 59 -9.94 15.08 0.23
CA VAL A 59 -9.98 15.45 -1.20
C VAL A 59 -8.61 15.93 -1.69
N ASP A 60 -7.90 16.70 -0.86
CA ASP A 60 -6.55 17.18 -1.15
C ASP A 60 -5.55 16.03 -1.33
N THR A 61 -5.73 14.93 -0.58
CA THR A 61 -4.88 13.73 -0.74
C THR A 61 -5.08 13.13 -2.12
N VAL A 62 -6.33 12.96 -2.56
CA VAL A 62 -6.67 12.48 -3.92
C VAL A 62 -6.13 13.44 -4.98
N GLN A 63 -6.26 14.75 -4.81
CA GLN A 63 -5.72 15.73 -5.76
C GLN A 63 -4.20 15.67 -5.87
N ASN A 64 -3.49 15.64 -4.73
CA ASN A 64 -2.03 15.53 -4.72
C ASN A 64 -1.54 14.26 -5.42
N TRP A 65 -2.28 13.17 -5.28
CA TRP A 65 -2.01 11.93 -5.97
C TRP A 65 -2.29 12.00 -7.47
N GLU A 66 -3.46 12.48 -7.89
CA GLU A 66 -3.80 12.60 -9.32
C GLU A 66 -2.91 13.59 -10.08
N GLN A 67 -2.34 14.58 -9.38
CA GLN A 67 -1.40 15.55 -9.95
C GLN A 67 0.07 15.08 -9.87
N GLY A 68 0.35 13.93 -9.26
CA GLY A 68 1.70 13.41 -9.10
C GLY A 68 2.58 14.16 -8.08
N ARG A 69 2.02 15.10 -7.31
CA ARG A 69 2.75 15.82 -6.24
C ARG A 69 3.14 14.91 -5.09
N ARG A 70 2.34 13.86 -4.85
CA ARG A 70 2.62 12.79 -3.89
C ARG A 70 2.25 11.44 -4.49
N THR A 71 2.89 10.39 -4.02
CA THR A 71 2.56 9.00 -4.38
C THR A 71 2.01 8.28 -3.16
N PRO A 72 0.91 7.52 -3.27
CA PRO A 72 0.45 6.67 -2.17
C PRO A 72 1.53 5.64 -1.84
N ARG A 73 1.68 5.35 -0.55
CA ARG A 73 2.65 4.38 -0.04
C ARG A 73 2.00 3.50 1.01
N GLY A 74 2.56 2.31 1.21
CA GLY A 74 2.17 1.40 2.27
C GLY A 74 0.67 1.05 2.23
N PRO A 75 -0.08 1.19 3.33
CA PRO A 75 -1.48 0.79 3.41
C PRO A 75 -2.39 1.44 2.35
N ALA A 76 -2.17 2.72 2.03
CA ALA A 76 -2.96 3.42 1.02
C ALA A 76 -2.81 2.78 -0.37
N MET A 77 -1.59 2.32 -0.70
CA MET A 77 -1.33 1.65 -1.97
C MET A 77 -1.99 0.27 -2.04
N ALA A 78 -1.97 -0.48 -0.92
CA ALA A 78 -2.67 -1.74 -0.81
C ALA A 78 -4.18 -1.57 -0.97
N LEU A 79 -4.77 -0.55 -0.32
CA LEU A 79 -6.19 -0.25 -0.45
C LEU A 79 -6.57 0.12 -1.89
N LEU A 80 -5.78 0.96 -2.56
CA LEU A 80 -6.02 1.33 -3.97
C LEU A 80 -5.95 0.13 -4.92
N ARG A 81 -5.08 -0.86 -4.64
CA ARG A 81 -5.01 -2.13 -5.39
C ARG A 81 -6.25 -2.99 -5.16
N VAL A 82 -6.71 -3.10 -3.92
CA VAL A 82 -7.96 -3.82 -3.60
C VAL A 82 -9.12 -3.12 -4.31
N PHE A 83 -9.15 -1.79 -4.30
CA PHE A 83 -10.16 -1.00 -5.01
C PHE A 83 -10.11 -1.24 -6.52
N GLU A 84 -8.92 -1.30 -7.12
CA GLU A 84 -8.74 -1.59 -8.56
C GLU A 84 -9.29 -2.96 -8.95
N GLN A 85 -9.11 -3.98 -8.11
CA GLN A 85 -9.64 -5.31 -8.37
C GLN A 85 -11.14 -5.42 -8.10
N ASN A 86 -11.62 -4.83 -7.00
CA ASN A 86 -13.01 -4.92 -6.60
C ASN A 86 -13.47 -3.66 -5.84
N PRO A 87 -13.96 -2.63 -6.56
CA PRO A 87 -14.43 -1.39 -5.95
C PRO A 87 -15.56 -1.59 -4.95
N LYS A 88 -16.45 -2.57 -5.19
CA LYS A 88 -17.63 -2.81 -4.34
C LYS A 88 -17.24 -3.25 -2.93
N VAL A 89 -16.19 -4.05 -2.80
CA VAL A 89 -15.70 -4.52 -1.48
C VAL A 89 -15.24 -3.36 -0.62
N VAL A 90 -14.50 -2.41 -1.20
CA VAL A 90 -14.01 -1.26 -0.46
C VAL A 90 -15.16 -0.33 -0.06
N VAL A 91 -16.12 -0.09 -0.96
CA VAL A 91 -17.31 0.73 -0.66
C VAL A 91 -18.14 0.10 0.46
N ASN A 92 -18.33 -1.22 0.45
CA ASN A 92 -19.09 -1.90 1.50
C ASN A 92 -18.35 -1.94 2.85
N ALA A 93 -17.02 -1.96 2.84
CA ALA A 93 -16.21 -2.06 4.06
C ALA A 93 -15.97 -0.71 4.76
N LEU A 94 -16.00 0.40 4.00
CA LEU A 94 -15.71 1.75 4.49
C LEU A 94 -16.92 2.69 4.42
N GLY A 95 -18.05 2.23 3.89
CA GLY A 95 -19.31 2.97 3.76
C GLY A 95 -20.24 2.82 4.94
#